data_AF-A0A2N5IBY3-F1
#
_entry.id   AF-A0A2N5IBY3-F1
#
_cell.length_a   1.000
_cell.length_b   1.000
_cell.length_c   1.000
_cell.angle_alpha   90.00
_cell.angle_beta   90.00
_cell.angle_gamma   90.00
#
_symmetry.space_group_name_H-M   'P 1'
#
loop_
_entity.id
_entity.type
_entity.pdbx_description
1 polymer ?
#
loop_
_entity_poly.entity_id
_entity_poly.type
_entity_poly.pdbx_seq_one_letter_code
_entity_poly.pdbx_strand_id
1 'polypeptide(L)'
;MEKAVTLILDPVTIIVEGKTDKELLENAKKAYIEQLEKQFPHFSYSVNEADVLTFDTVKVGMVVENKSGEKGIVTSLNKKTINVTLTGHRAVQGAPQAFKKSSATFDESRSKRHEFMKPDWTEGDTGYLETKERIVEVVVGKKAGAKFKVYEVNGSGGHYTLDSKQIQAFLKDDKTETK
;
A
#
# COMPACT_ATOMS: atom_id res chain seq x y z
N MET A 1 -15.80 15.99 -17.89
CA MET A 1 -15.60 14.82 -17.01
C MET A 1 -14.42 14.04 -17.54
N GLU A 2 -13.32 13.99 -16.80
CA GLU A 2 -12.14 13.21 -17.17
C GLU A 2 -12.28 11.78 -16.60
N LYS A 3 -11.89 10.78 -17.39
CA LYS A 3 -11.96 9.36 -17.01
C LYS A 3 -10.56 8.75 -17.18
N ALA A 4 -10.10 8.01 -16.19
CA ALA A 4 -8.88 7.23 -16.29
C ALA A 4 -9.19 5.85 -16.88
N VAL A 5 -8.51 5.49 -17.96
CA VAL A 5 -8.59 4.17 -18.58
C VAL A 5 -7.29 3.44 -18.27
N THR A 6 -7.37 2.39 -17.47
CA THR A 6 -6.23 1.49 -17.21
C THR A 6 -6.37 0.26 -18.09
N LEU A 7 -5.34 -0.02 -18.88
CA LEU A 7 -5.21 -1.23 -19.68
C LEU A 7 -4.21 -2.16 -18.99
N ILE A 8 -4.65 -3.37 -18.65
CA ILE A 8 -3.81 -4.39 -18.03
C ILE A 8 -3.67 -5.53 -19.04
N LEU A 9 -2.42 -5.79 -19.43
CA LEU A 9 -2.03 -6.94 -20.25
C LEU A 9 -1.44 -8.00 -19.31
N ASP A 10 -1.98 -9.20 -19.38
CA ASP A 10 -1.42 -10.30 -18.59
C ASP A 10 0.01 -10.63 -19.04
N PRO A 11 0.93 -10.94 -18.11
CA PRO A 11 2.30 -11.28 -18.46
C PRO A 11 2.34 -12.54 -19.33
N VAL A 12 3.01 -12.44 -20.47
CA VAL A 12 3.20 -13.55 -21.40
C VAL A 12 4.55 -14.21 -21.10
N THR A 13 4.52 -15.47 -20.70
CA THR A 13 5.72 -16.29 -20.50
C THR A 13 5.95 -17.13 -21.75
N ILE A 14 7.16 -17.04 -22.31
CA ILE A 14 7.55 -17.81 -23.50
C ILE A 14 8.77 -18.64 -23.16
N ILE A 15 8.65 -19.94 -23.40
CA ILE A 15 9.73 -20.90 -23.19
C ILE A 15 10.46 -21.01 -24.54
N VAL A 16 11.75 -20.67 -24.55
CA VAL A 16 12.61 -20.79 -25.74
C VAL A 16 13.93 -21.47 -25.39
N GLU A 17 14.47 -22.19 -26.36
CA GLU A 17 15.78 -22.83 -26.26
C GLU A 17 16.83 -21.99 -26.99
N GLY A 18 18.07 -22.00 -26.48
CA GLY A 18 19.19 -21.24 -27.03
C GLY A 18 20.46 -21.52 -26.25
N LYS A 19 21.62 -21.40 -26.91
CA LYS A 19 22.92 -21.70 -26.29
C LYS A 19 23.59 -20.45 -25.73
N THR A 20 23.12 -19.27 -26.14
CA THR A 20 23.62 -17.97 -25.69
C THR A 20 22.45 -17.04 -25.36
N ASP A 21 22.67 -16.08 -24.46
CA ASP A 21 21.65 -15.09 -24.07
C ASP A 21 21.11 -14.28 -25.26
N LYS A 22 21.96 -14.06 -26.29
CA LYS A 22 21.58 -13.38 -27.53
C LYS A 22 20.61 -14.22 -28.37
N GLU A 23 20.90 -15.52 -28.52
CA GLU A 23 20.00 -16.45 -29.22
C GLU A 23 18.68 -16.63 -28.46
N LEU A 24 18.73 -16.74 -27.13
CA LEU A 24 17.53 -16.83 -26.31
C LEU A 24 16.63 -15.60 -26.49
N LEU A 25 17.21 -14.40 -26.51
CA LEU A 25 16.46 -13.16 -26.72
C LEU A 25 15.84 -13.07 -28.13
N GLU A 26 16.57 -13.46 -29.16
CA GLU A 26 16.06 -13.45 -30.54
C GLU A 26 14.96 -14.50 -30.75
N ASN A 27 15.13 -15.70 -30.20
CA ASN A 27 14.12 -16.76 -30.25
C ASN A 27 12.88 -16.38 -29.45
N ALA A 28 13.04 -15.76 -28.28
CA ALA A 28 11.92 -15.25 -27.48
C ALA A 28 11.12 -14.19 -28.25
N LYS A 29 11.79 -13.26 -28.93
CA LYS A 29 11.12 -12.24 -29.76
C LYS A 29 10.33 -12.84 -30.91
N LYS A 30 10.90 -13.82 -31.63
CA LYS A 30 10.18 -14.52 -32.71
C LYS A 30 8.96 -15.27 -32.20
N ALA A 31 9.13 -16.06 -31.13
CA ALA A 31 8.04 -16.80 -30.53
C ALA A 31 6.94 -15.88 -29.96
N TYR A 32 7.31 -14.70 -29.44
CA TYR A 32 6.34 -13.68 -28.99
C TYR A 32 5.50 -13.12 -30.13
N ILE A 33 6.14 -12.81 -31.27
CA ILE A 33 5.43 -12.32 -32.45
C ILE A 33 4.49 -13.40 -33.01
N GLU A 34 4.95 -14.64 -33.14
CA GLU A 34 4.09 -15.75 -33.58
C GLU A 34 2.91 -16.00 -32.63
N GLN A 35 3.13 -15.84 -31.32
CA GLN A 35 2.07 -15.99 -30.33
C GLN A 35 1.05 -14.85 -30.41
N LEU A 36 1.50 -13.61 -30.62
CA LEU A 36 0.60 -12.46 -30.84
C LEU A 36 -0.24 -12.60 -32.11
N GLU A 37 0.33 -13.14 -33.18
CA GLU A 37 -0.38 -13.40 -34.44
C GLU A 37 -1.45 -14.51 -34.28
N LYS A 38 -1.18 -15.52 -33.46
CA LYS A 38 -2.12 -16.63 -33.22
C LYS A 38 -3.18 -16.32 -32.18
N GLN A 39 -2.81 -15.65 -31.09
CA GLN A 39 -3.68 -15.38 -29.97
C GLN A 39 -3.25 -14.10 -29.24
N PHE A 40 -4.02 -13.03 -29.44
CA PHE A 40 -3.78 -11.81 -28.71
C PHE A 40 -3.95 -12.05 -27.20
N PRO A 41 -3.00 -11.61 -26.35
CA PRO A 41 -3.11 -11.77 -24.92
C PRO A 41 -4.43 -11.17 -24.43
N HIS A 42 -5.04 -11.82 -23.43
CA HIS A 42 -6.19 -11.21 -22.77
C HIS A 42 -5.78 -9.85 -22.21
N PHE A 43 -6.47 -8.81 -22.67
CA PHE A 43 -6.36 -7.48 -22.10
C PHE A 43 -7.66 -7.20 -21.35
N SER A 44 -7.51 -6.66 -20.15
CA SER A 44 -8.63 -6.13 -19.39
C SER A 44 -8.52 -4.62 -19.34
N TYR A 45 -9.67 -3.94 -19.39
CA TYR A 45 -9.74 -2.51 -19.25
C TYR A 45 -10.62 -2.15 -18.07
N SER A 46 -10.25 -1.12 -17.32
CA SER A 46 -11.10 -0.51 -16.31
C SER A 46 -11.23 0.98 -16.59
N VAL A 47 -12.48 1.46 -16.68
CA VAL A 47 -12.80 2.88 -16.79
C VAL A 47 -13.18 3.36 -15.40
N ASN A 48 -12.35 4.22 -14.81
CA ASN A 48 -12.61 4.79 -13.50
C ASN A 48 -12.67 6.32 -13.58
N GLU A 49 -13.18 6.95 -12.52
CA GLU A 49 -13.00 8.39 -12.33
C GLU A 49 -11.51 8.68 -12.18
N ALA A 50 -11.05 9.81 -12.74
CA ALA A 50 -9.61 10.11 -12.88
C ALA A 50 -8.87 10.20 -11.53
N ASP A 51 -9.60 10.32 -10.43
CA ASP A 51 -9.13 10.50 -9.06
C ASP A 51 -9.00 9.21 -8.24
N VAL A 52 -9.41 8.05 -8.77
CA VAL A 52 -9.26 6.77 -8.05
C VAL A 52 -7.82 6.28 -8.03
N LEU A 53 -7.48 5.49 -7.01
CA LEU A 53 -6.13 4.92 -6.90
C LEU A 53 -5.93 3.72 -7.84
N THR A 54 -4.67 3.50 -8.21
CA THR A 54 -4.17 2.32 -8.92
C THR A 54 -3.08 1.66 -8.08
N PHE A 55 -2.63 0.46 -8.47
CA PHE A 55 -1.52 -0.21 -7.78
C PHE A 55 -0.20 0.57 -7.88
N ASP A 56 -0.02 1.37 -8.92
CA ASP A 56 1.20 2.16 -9.12
C ASP A 56 1.20 3.43 -8.26
N THR A 57 0.02 3.97 -7.96
CA THR A 57 -0.11 5.22 -7.21
C THR A 57 -0.29 5.00 -5.71
N VAL A 58 -0.84 3.86 -5.30
CA VAL A 58 -1.08 3.55 -3.89
C VAL A 58 0.22 3.19 -3.15
N LYS A 59 0.36 3.69 -1.92
CA LYS A 59 1.47 3.39 -1.02
C LYS A 59 0.96 3.11 0.39
N VAL A 60 1.66 2.26 1.13
CA VAL A 60 1.40 2.08 2.56
C VAL A 60 1.72 3.38 3.30
N GLY A 61 0.88 3.77 4.25
CA GLY A 61 0.93 5.07 4.92
C GLY A 61 0.17 6.18 4.18
N MET A 62 -0.40 5.93 2.99
CA MET A 62 -1.20 6.93 2.28
C MET A 62 -2.55 7.15 2.96
N VAL A 63 -2.95 8.41 3.14
CA VAL A 63 -4.30 8.77 3.57
C VAL A 63 -5.26 8.70 2.39
N VAL A 64 -6.35 7.94 2.59
CA VAL A 64 -7.34 7.64 1.54
C VAL A 64 -8.75 7.81 2.06
N GLU A 65 -9.68 7.94 1.14
CA GLU A 65 -11.11 8.03 1.41
C GLU A 65 -11.85 6.98 0.60
N ASN A 66 -12.81 6.29 1.21
CA ASN A 66 -13.68 5.37 0.50
C ASN A 66 -14.82 6.11 -0.23
N LYS A 67 -15.62 5.39 -1.03
CA LYS A 67 -16.78 5.97 -1.73
C LYS A 67 -17.85 6.57 -0.80
N SER A 68 -17.90 6.14 0.46
CA SER A 68 -18.82 6.65 1.48
C SER A 68 -18.33 7.92 2.17
N GLY A 69 -17.13 8.40 1.83
CA GLY A 69 -16.52 9.58 2.47
C GLY A 69 -15.74 9.29 3.75
N GLU A 70 -15.60 8.04 4.14
CA GLU A 70 -14.86 7.66 5.34
C GLU A 70 -13.36 7.65 5.06
N LYS A 71 -12.61 8.30 5.96
CA LYS A 71 -11.17 8.49 5.88
C LYS A 71 -10.43 7.33 6.54
N GLY A 72 -9.23 7.03 6.06
CA GLY A 72 -8.34 6.06 6.67
C GLY A 72 -6.95 6.06 6.07
N ILE A 73 -6.13 5.12 6.53
CA ILE A 73 -4.73 5.00 6.12
C ILE A 73 -4.47 3.59 5.58
N VAL A 74 -3.78 3.50 4.44
CA VAL A 74 -3.36 2.22 3.85
C VAL A 74 -2.34 1.54 4.76
N THR A 75 -2.62 0.32 5.23
CA THR A 75 -1.76 -0.43 6.14
C THR A 75 -0.95 -1.53 5.46
N SER A 76 -1.49 -2.08 4.37
CA SER A 76 -0.79 -3.11 3.58
C SER A 76 -1.29 -3.18 2.14
N LEU A 77 -0.39 -3.60 1.24
CA LEU A 77 -0.68 -3.86 -0.17
C LEU A 77 -0.60 -5.36 -0.42
N ASN A 78 -1.66 -5.94 -0.96
CA ASN A 78 -1.70 -7.32 -1.44
C ASN A 78 -1.66 -7.34 -2.98
N LYS A 79 -1.46 -8.52 -3.57
CA LYS A 79 -1.37 -8.67 -5.04
C LYS A 79 -2.59 -8.15 -5.81
N LYS A 80 -3.78 -8.19 -5.19
CA LYS A 80 -5.07 -7.85 -5.84
C LYS A 80 -5.91 -6.83 -5.07
N THR A 81 -5.52 -6.47 -3.85
CA THR A 81 -6.27 -5.55 -3.00
C THR A 81 -5.35 -4.74 -2.12
N ILE A 82 -5.86 -3.67 -1.54
CA ILE A 82 -5.22 -2.91 -0.48
C ILE A 82 -6.02 -3.07 0.81
N ASN A 83 -5.32 -3.00 1.93
CA ASN A 83 -5.92 -2.93 3.25
C ASN A 83 -5.81 -1.50 3.77
N VAL A 84 -6.92 -0.98 4.26
CA VAL A 84 -7.05 0.37 4.79
C VAL A 84 -7.66 0.27 6.18
N THR A 85 -7.04 0.89 7.17
CA THR A 85 -7.67 1.08 8.47
C THR A 85 -8.35 2.43 8.46
N LEU A 86 -9.69 2.40 8.49
CA LEU A 86 -10.52 3.59 8.61
C LEU A 86 -10.55 4.08 10.06
N THR A 87 -10.96 5.33 10.25
CA THR A 87 -11.14 5.93 11.58
C THR A 87 -11.97 5.02 12.50
N GLY A 88 -11.50 4.83 13.74
CA GLY A 88 -12.16 3.94 14.71
C GLY A 88 -11.76 2.47 14.58
N HIS A 89 -10.55 2.18 14.07
CA HIS A 89 -9.96 0.84 13.99
C HIS A 89 -10.70 -0.15 13.07
N ARG A 90 -11.50 0.35 12.13
CA ARG A 90 -12.21 -0.52 11.18
C ARG A 90 -11.32 -0.84 9.98
N ALA A 91 -10.83 -2.07 9.91
CA ALA A 91 -10.07 -2.57 8.76
C ALA A 91 -11.00 -2.88 7.58
N VAL A 92 -10.68 -2.35 6.40
CA VAL A 92 -11.39 -2.59 5.14
C VAL A 92 -10.41 -3.04 4.08
N GLN A 93 -10.78 -4.08 3.34
CA GLN A 93 -10.02 -4.58 2.20
C GLN A 93 -10.79 -4.31 0.91
N GLY A 94 -10.11 -3.79 -0.11
CA GLY A 94 -10.73 -3.52 -1.40
C GLY A 94 -9.73 -3.32 -2.53
N ALA A 95 -10.21 -3.31 -3.77
CA ALA A 95 -9.37 -2.89 -4.91
C ALA A 95 -8.97 -1.41 -4.74
N PRO A 96 -7.77 -0.98 -5.22
CA PRO A 96 -7.36 0.43 -5.16
C PRO A 96 -8.43 1.40 -5.69
N GLN A 97 -9.17 0.99 -6.73
CA GLN A 97 -10.22 1.76 -7.38
C GLN A 97 -11.44 2.05 -6.48
N ALA A 98 -11.56 1.36 -5.35
CA ALA A 98 -12.58 1.63 -4.34
C ALA A 98 -12.23 2.85 -3.45
N PHE A 99 -11.03 3.40 -3.60
CA PHE A 99 -10.49 4.47 -2.80
C PHE A 99 -9.94 5.60 -3.67
N LYS A 100 -10.00 6.81 -3.13
CA LYS A 100 -9.36 8.00 -3.70
C LYS A 100 -8.34 8.55 -2.69
N LYS A 101 -7.35 9.29 -3.19
CA LYS A 101 -6.42 10.01 -2.31
C LYS A 101 -7.20 11.08 -1.54
N SER A 102 -7.00 11.15 -0.22
CA SER A 102 -7.62 12.19 0.60
C SER A 102 -6.64 13.31 0.90
N SER A 103 -7.15 14.52 1.06
CA SER A 103 -6.41 15.68 1.60
C SER A 103 -6.55 15.81 3.11
N ALA A 104 -7.19 14.83 3.77
CA ALA A 104 -7.38 14.82 5.21
C ALA A 104 -6.04 14.85 5.96
N THR A 105 -6.04 15.49 7.12
CA THR A 105 -4.87 15.49 8.01
C THR A 105 -4.67 14.12 8.66
N PHE A 106 -3.51 13.91 9.28
CA PHE A 106 -3.28 12.72 10.10
C PHE A 106 -4.34 12.61 11.20
N ASP A 107 -4.59 13.67 11.96
CA ASP A 107 -5.58 13.65 13.04
C ASP A 107 -7.01 13.32 12.60
N GLU A 108 -7.39 13.68 11.37
CA GLU A 108 -8.71 13.35 10.81
C GLU A 108 -8.83 11.91 10.29
N SER A 109 -7.69 11.25 10.01
CA SER A 109 -7.64 9.93 9.38
C SER A 109 -7.10 8.84 10.30
N ARG A 110 -6.58 9.23 11.46
CA ARG A 110 -5.89 8.35 12.39
C ARG A 110 -6.86 7.46 13.19
N SER A 111 -6.40 6.26 13.48
CA SER A 111 -7.05 5.32 14.40
C SER A 111 -6.29 5.31 15.73
N LYS A 112 -6.69 6.21 16.63
CA LYS A 112 -6.12 6.34 17.97
C LYS A 112 -6.59 5.19 18.85
N ARG A 113 -5.68 4.50 19.53
CA ARG A 113 -6.02 3.34 20.37
C ARG A 113 -6.92 3.75 21.55
N HIS A 114 -7.93 2.93 21.82
CA HIS A 114 -8.71 3.03 23.05
C HIS A 114 -7.96 2.41 24.23
N GLU A 115 -8.31 2.76 25.47
CA GLU A 115 -7.61 2.26 26.67
C GLU A 115 -7.55 0.73 26.74
N PHE A 116 -8.64 0.04 26.40
CA PHE A 116 -8.70 -1.42 26.42
C PHE A 116 -7.80 -2.10 25.37
N MET A 117 -7.34 -1.36 24.35
CA MET A 117 -6.40 -1.86 23.34
C MET A 117 -4.96 -1.77 23.82
N LYS A 118 -4.69 -1.00 24.87
CA LYS A 118 -3.38 -0.94 25.53
C LYS A 118 -3.26 -2.21 26.40
N PRO A 119 -2.16 -2.98 26.28
CA PRO A 119 -0.80 -2.47 26.05
C PRO A 119 -0.25 -2.61 24.63
N ASP A 120 -0.84 -3.43 23.76
CA ASP A 120 -0.17 -3.84 22.53
C ASP A 120 -0.38 -2.87 21.36
N TRP A 121 0.59 -2.87 20.44
CA TRP A 121 0.46 -2.21 19.14
C TRP A 121 0.09 -3.26 18.09
N THR A 122 -0.84 -2.90 17.23
CA THR A 122 -1.47 -3.76 16.22
C THR A 122 -1.53 -3.07 14.87
N GLU A 123 -1.72 -3.85 13.79
CA GLU A 123 -1.83 -3.29 12.44
C GLU A 123 -3.02 -2.32 12.37
N GLY A 124 -2.78 -1.12 11.86
CA GLY A 124 -3.76 -0.04 11.77
C GLY A 124 -3.69 0.98 12.89
N ASP A 125 -2.99 0.67 13.99
CA ASP A 125 -2.78 1.63 15.06
C ASP A 125 -1.93 2.80 14.55
N THR A 126 -2.26 4.00 15.02
CA THR A 126 -1.61 5.24 14.59
C THR A 126 -1.04 5.99 15.77
N GLY A 127 0.12 6.60 15.56
CA GLY A 127 0.80 7.34 16.60
C GLY A 127 1.91 8.22 16.08
N TYR A 128 2.71 8.69 17.02
CA TYR A 128 3.87 9.52 16.79
C TYR A 128 5.12 8.73 17.15
N LEU A 129 6.00 8.54 16.17
CA LEU A 129 7.28 7.89 16.35
C LEU A 129 8.36 8.95 16.59
N GLU A 130 8.99 8.88 17.75
CA GLU A 130 10.16 9.71 18.07
C GLU A 130 11.40 9.11 17.39
N THR A 131 12.04 9.89 16.52
CA THR A 131 13.33 9.56 15.92
C THR A 131 14.38 10.56 16.40
N LYS A 132 15.67 10.27 16.16
CA LYS A 132 16.76 11.18 16.54
C LYS A 132 16.66 12.57 15.91
N GLU A 133 15.99 12.70 14.77
CA GLU A 133 15.92 13.94 13.99
C GLU A 133 14.58 14.67 14.17
N ARG A 134 13.48 13.92 14.30
CA ARG A 134 12.12 14.46 14.31
C ARG A 134 11.10 13.49 14.88
N ILE A 135 9.92 14.03 15.23
CA ILE A 135 8.72 13.26 15.51
C ILE A 135 7.96 13.03 14.20
N VAL A 136 7.59 11.78 13.92
CA VAL A 136 6.97 11.36 12.67
C VAL A 136 5.57 10.79 12.93
N GLU A 137 4.59 11.20 12.14
CA GLU A 137 3.25 10.61 12.12
C GLU A 137 3.30 9.25 11.42
N VAL A 138 2.82 8.21 12.08
CA VAL A 138 2.99 6.85 11.59
C VAL A 138 1.76 5.99 11.75
N VAL A 139 1.68 4.97 10.91
CA VAL A 139 0.74 3.85 11.03
C VAL A 139 1.52 2.55 11.21
N VAL A 140 1.07 1.70 12.12
CA VAL A 140 1.60 0.35 12.29
C VAL A 140 1.05 -0.51 11.16
N GLY A 141 1.94 -1.03 10.31
CA GLY A 141 1.57 -1.99 9.28
C GLY A 141 1.65 -3.43 9.78
N LYS A 142 1.43 -4.37 8.87
CA LYS A 142 1.44 -5.80 9.16
C LYS A 142 2.74 -6.25 9.82
N LYS A 143 2.61 -7.01 10.91
CA LYS A 143 3.75 -7.62 11.62
C LYS A 143 4.46 -8.65 10.74
N ALA A 144 5.79 -8.59 10.69
CA ALA A 144 6.63 -9.53 9.98
C ALA A 144 7.49 -10.31 10.98
N GLY A 145 7.05 -11.52 11.34
CA GLY A 145 7.67 -12.31 12.40
C GLY A 145 7.57 -11.61 13.76
N ALA A 146 8.71 -11.35 14.40
CA ALA A 146 8.77 -10.67 15.70
C ALA A 146 8.83 -9.13 15.61
N LYS A 147 8.90 -8.56 14.40
CA LYS A 147 9.08 -7.11 14.21
C LYS A 147 7.86 -6.46 13.56
N PHE A 148 7.63 -5.21 13.92
CA PHE A 148 6.60 -4.33 13.39
C PHE A 148 7.19 -3.47 12.29
N LYS A 149 6.47 -3.33 11.19
CA LYS A 149 6.76 -2.32 10.16
C LYS A 149 5.90 -1.10 10.46
N VAL A 150 6.54 0.05 10.66
CA VAL A 150 5.88 1.31 11.01
C VAL A 150 6.12 2.27 9.85
N TYR A 151 5.06 2.70 9.19
CA TYR A 151 5.12 3.50 7.97
C TYR A 151 4.80 4.96 8.28
N GLU A 152 5.57 5.87 7.70
CA GLU A 152 5.28 7.30 7.77
C GLU A 152 4.01 7.63 6.99
N VAL A 153 3.08 8.34 7.64
CA VAL A 153 1.83 8.76 7.00
C VAL A 153 2.14 9.85 5.97
N ASN A 154 1.62 9.68 4.76
CA ASN A 154 1.92 10.51 3.59
C ASN A 154 3.43 10.66 3.27
N GLY A 155 4.26 9.74 3.75
CA GLY A 155 5.69 9.70 3.46
C GLY A 155 6.01 9.18 2.05
N SER A 156 7.30 9.06 1.75
CA SER A 156 7.80 8.55 0.46
C SER A 156 7.54 7.04 0.23
N GLY A 157 7.01 6.34 1.23
CA GLY A 157 6.81 4.88 1.26
C GLY A 157 7.85 4.12 2.09
N GLY A 158 8.74 4.84 2.79
CA GLY A 158 9.67 4.27 3.76
C GLY A 158 8.98 3.70 5.00
N HIS A 159 9.68 2.80 5.70
CA HIS A 159 9.21 2.25 6.97
C HIS A 159 10.35 2.04 7.96
N TYR A 160 10.01 2.13 9.24
CA TYR A 160 10.85 1.72 10.36
C TYR A 160 10.53 0.29 10.72
N THR A 161 11.55 -0.48 11.08
CA THR A 161 11.37 -1.85 11.58
C THR A 161 11.71 -1.87 13.06
N LEU A 162 10.69 -2.06 13.90
CA LEU A 162 10.82 -2.01 15.36
C LEU A 162 10.49 -3.37 15.96
N ASP A 163 11.23 -3.80 16.97
CA ASP A 163 10.81 -4.92 17.82
C ASP A 163 9.76 -4.49 18.87
N SER A 164 9.25 -5.46 19.64
CA SER A 164 8.24 -5.19 20.67
C SER A 164 8.69 -4.21 21.76
N LYS A 165 9.98 -4.16 22.12
CA LYS A 165 10.47 -3.22 23.13
C LYS A 165 10.60 -1.82 22.54
N GLN A 166 11.13 -1.74 21.32
CA GLN A 166 11.32 -0.48 20.60
C GLN A 166 9.99 0.20 20.29
N ILE A 167 8.98 -0.54 19.81
CA ILE A 167 7.67 0.06 19.50
C ILE A 167 7.01 0.62 20.76
N GLN A 168 7.09 -0.06 21.90
CA GLN A 168 6.55 0.43 23.17
C GLN A 168 7.32 1.66 23.71
N ALA A 169 8.63 1.67 23.52
CA ALA A 169 9.49 2.76 23.96
C ALA A 169 9.25 4.05 23.15
N PHE A 170 9.24 3.95 21.81
CA PHE A 170 9.35 5.10 20.92
C PHE A 170 8.04 5.52 20.24
N LEU A 171 7.03 4.64 20.17
CA LEU A 171 5.73 4.99 19.58
C LEU A 171 4.79 5.47 20.68
N LYS A 172 4.16 6.63 20.46
CA LYS A 172 3.23 7.28 21.38
C LYS A 172 1.89 7.55 20.74
N ASP A 173 0.82 7.56 21.54
CA ASP A 173 -0.52 7.86 21.02
C ASP A 173 -0.65 9.37 20.77
N ASP A 174 0.00 10.21 21.58
CA ASP A 174 -0.07 11.67 21.44
C ASP A 174 1.32 12.31 21.27
N LYS A 175 1.37 13.37 20.46
CA LYS A 175 2.62 14.09 20.17
C LYS A 175 3.26 14.67 21.43
N THR A 176 2.46 15.06 22.41
CA THR A 176 2.92 15.60 23.69
C THR A 176 3.62 14.57 24.59
N GLU A 177 3.49 13.28 24.29
CA GLU A 177 4.12 12.19 25.05
C GLU A 177 5.54 11.85 24.53
N THR A 178 5.92 12.40 23.37
CA THR A 178 7.28 12.30 22.81
C THR A 178 8.20 13.31 23.50
N LYS A 179 9.46 12.94 23.75
CA LYS A 179 10.42 13.74 24.55
C LYS A 179 11.50 14.40 23.71
#